data_AF-A0A5J5V854-F1
#
_entry.id   AF-A0A5J5V854-F1
#
_cell.length_a   1.000
_cell.length_b   1.000
_cell.length_c   1.000
_cell.angle_alpha   90.00
_cell.angle_beta   90.00
_cell.angle_gamma   90.00
#
_symmetry.space_group_name_H-M   'P 1'
#
loop_
_entity.id
_entity.type
_entity.pdbx_description
1 polymer ?
#
loop_
_entity_poly.entity_id
_entity_poly.type
_entity_poly.pdbx_seq_one_letter_code
_entity_poly.pdbx_strand_id
1 'polypeptide(L)'
;MISGKGMRPGDIVTASNGKTIEVNNTDAEGRLTLADALVYACNQVDLATLTGACVVALRPSIAGVFTPNDDLAKELFQASEASGEKFWRMPLEESYWESMKSGVADMVNTGGRQGGAINAALFLKQFVDEKVRVDAR
;
A
#
# COMPACT_ATOMS: atom_id res chain seq x y z
N MET A 1 -5.68 17.27 7.68
CA MET A 1 -6.54 18.30 8.31
C MET A 1 -6.86 19.37 7.27
N ILE A 2 -8.13 19.78 7.16
CA ILE A 2 -8.54 20.80 6.20
C ILE A 2 -7.97 22.16 6.64
N SER A 3 -7.23 22.80 5.74
CA SER A 3 -6.55 24.09 5.99
C SER A 3 -6.27 24.78 4.65
N GLY A 4 -6.14 26.11 4.66
CA GLY A 4 -5.69 26.87 3.48
C GLY A 4 -4.27 26.52 3.03
N LYS A 5 -3.50 25.82 3.87
CA LYS A 5 -2.17 25.25 3.54
C LYS A 5 -2.20 23.74 3.32
N GLY A 6 -3.39 23.14 3.28
CA GLY A 6 -3.54 21.70 3.08
C GLY A 6 -3.25 21.30 1.63
N MET A 7 -2.85 20.04 1.45
CA MET A 7 -2.77 19.38 0.15
C MET A 7 -4.14 19.40 -0.54
N ARG A 8 -4.15 19.59 -1.85
CA ARG A 8 -5.36 19.68 -2.68
C ARG A 8 -5.39 18.58 -3.73
N PRO A 9 -6.58 18.14 -4.15
CA PRO A 9 -6.71 17.32 -5.34
C PRO A 9 -6.05 18.01 -6.56
N GLY A 10 -5.21 17.26 -7.28
CA GLY A 10 -4.41 17.73 -8.40
C GLY A 10 -3.00 18.22 -8.03
N ASP A 11 -2.67 18.34 -6.73
CA ASP A 11 -1.27 18.60 -6.34
C ASP A 11 -0.40 17.39 -6.74
N ILE A 12 0.80 17.67 -7.24
CA ILE A 12 1.82 16.64 -7.53
C ILE A 12 2.89 16.72 -6.44
N VAL A 13 3.09 15.61 -5.73
CA VAL A 13 4.11 15.48 -4.69
C VAL A 13 5.24 14.58 -5.19
N THR A 14 6.45 14.79 -4.69
CA THR A 14 7.62 13.94 -4.99
C THR A 14 7.98 13.15 -3.75
N ALA A 15 7.93 11.83 -3.84
CA ALA A 15 8.37 10.94 -2.78
C ALA A 15 9.90 10.93 -2.68
N SER A 16 10.41 10.45 -1.55
CA SER A 16 11.83 10.35 -1.21
C SER A 16 12.64 9.44 -2.15
N ASN A 17 12.00 8.51 -2.85
CA ASN A 17 12.64 7.72 -3.92
C ASN A 17 12.61 8.42 -5.29
N GLY A 18 12.18 9.68 -5.37
CA GLY A 18 12.13 10.49 -6.57
C GLY A 18 10.88 10.32 -7.44
N LYS A 19 9.99 9.36 -7.12
CA LYS A 19 8.74 9.17 -7.87
C LYS A 19 7.76 10.30 -7.60
N THR A 20 7.05 10.72 -8.64
CA THR A 20 6.02 11.77 -8.59
C THR A 20 4.62 11.16 -8.48
N ILE A 21 3.79 11.72 -7.59
CA ILE A 21 2.46 11.22 -7.31
C ILE A 21 1.46 12.37 -7.49
N GLU A 22 0.51 12.21 -8.41
CA GLU A 22 -0.66 13.08 -8.52
C GLU A 22 -1.67 12.69 -7.44
N VAL A 23 -1.99 13.64 -6.57
CA VAL A 23 -2.95 13.43 -5.49
C VAL A 23 -4.35 13.70 -6.02
N ASN A 24 -5.07 12.66 -6.44
CA ASN A 24 -6.45 12.81 -6.92
C ASN A 24 -7.49 12.68 -5.79
N ASN A 25 -7.11 12.12 -4.63
CA ASN A 25 -7.94 12.08 -3.44
C ASN A 25 -7.10 12.27 -2.15
N THR A 26 -7.35 13.35 -1.42
CA THR A 26 -6.61 13.70 -0.20
C THR A 26 -6.96 12.84 1.01
N ASP A 27 -8.05 12.08 0.96
CA ASP A 27 -8.48 11.11 2.01
C ASP A 27 -7.79 9.73 1.84
N ALA A 28 -6.94 9.61 0.83
CA ALA A 28 -6.03 8.48 0.67
C ALA A 28 -4.60 8.92 1.01
N GLU A 29 -4.44 9.63 2.11
CA GLU A 29 -3.17 10.15 2.60
C GLU A 29 -2.30 9.09 3.27
N GLY A 30 -2.92 8.08 3.90
CA GLY A 30 -2.17 7.06 4.65
C GLY A 30 -1.14 6.30 3.80
N ARG A 31 -1.42 6.09 2.50
CA ARG A 31 -0.44 5.47 1.58
C ARG A 31 0.67 6.44 1.16
N LEU A 32 0.41 7.75 1.15
CA LEU A 32 1.41 8.76 0.82
C LEU A 32 2.46 8.85 1.93
N THR A 33 2.01 8.83 3.19
CA THR A 33 2.93 8.80 4.33
C THR A 33 3.70 7.49 4.40
N LEU A 34 3.04 6.36 4.13
CA LEU A 34 3.70 5.04 4.09
C LEU A 34 4.70 4.91 2.94
N ALA A 35 4.47 5.55 1.79
CA ALA A 35 5.42 5.53 0.68
C ALA A 35 6.81 6.00 1.12
N ASP A 36 6.90 7.17 1.77
CA ASP A 36 8.17 7.66 2.29
C ASP A 36 8.69 6.84 3.49
N ALA A 37 7.79 6.35 4.34
CA ALA A 37 8.19 5.48 5.45
C ALA A 37 8.83 4.17 4.97
N LEU A 38 8.30 3.57 3.89
CA LEU A 38 8.83 2.35 3.29
C LEU A 38 10.19 2.59 2.64
N VAL A 39 10.34 3.70 1.91
CA VAL A 39 11.65 4.10 1.34
C VAL A 39 12.68 4.31 2.45
N TYR A 40 12.27 4.90 3.58
CA TYR A 40 13.16 5.11 4.72
C TYR A 40 13.50 3.82 5.47
N ALA A 41 12.51 2.95 5.72
CA ALA A 41 12.67 1.75 6.53
C ALA A 41 13.35 0.59 5.78
N CYS A 42 13.29 0.60 4.45
CA CYS A 42 13.76 -0.41 3.51
C CYS A 42 13.16 -1.82 3.72
N ASN A 43 13.45 -2.48 4.85
CA ASN A 43 13.26 -3.92 5.10
C ASN A 43 12.24 -4.25 6.18
N GLN A 44 11.20 -3.43 6.32
CA GLN A 44 10.18 -3.64 7.36
C GLN A 44 8.82 -3.96 6.72
N VAL A 45 8.04 -4.76 7.43
CA VAL A 45 6.62 -4.99 7.10
C VAL A 45 5.83 -3.78 7.55
N ASP A 46 5.00 -3.21 6.68
CA ASP A 46 4.02 -2.20 7.08
C ASP A 46 2.73 -2.82 7.62
N LEU A 47 2.11 -2.12 8.57
CA LEU A 47 0.81 -2.46 9.15
C LEU A 47 -0.05 -1.20 9.20
N ALA A 48 -1.20 -1.21 8.53
CA ALA A 48 -2.02 -0.01 8.40
C ALA A 48 -3.52 -0.28 8.29
N THR A 49 -4.33 0.60 8.87
CA THR A 49 -5.78 0.70 8.64
C THR A 49 -6.06 1.44 7.33
N LEU A 50 -5.61 0.87 6.21
CA LEU A 50 -5.37 1.63 4.98
C LEU A 50 -6.60 1.84 4.08
N THR A 51 -7.54 0.89 4.06
CA THR A 51 -8.68 0.96 3.14
C THR A 51 -9.98 0.44 3.75
N GLY A 52 -11.08 1.14 3.50
CA GLY A 52 -12.42 0.60 3.73
C GLY A 52 -12.72 -0.62 2.82
N ALA A 53 -12.07 -0.72 1.67
CA ALA A 53 -12.22 -1.85 0.75
C ALA A 53 -11.80 -3.20 1.38
N CYS A 54 -10.73 -3.20 2.20
CA CYS A 54 -10.32 -4.40 2.93
C CYS A 54 -11.37 -4.82 3.95
N VAL A 55 -11.99 -3.87 4.66
CA VAL A 55 -13.09 -4.13 5.60
C VAL A 55 -14.32 -4.70 4.89
N VAL A 56 -14.66 -4.20 3.69
CA VAL A 56 -15.76 -4.75 2.88
C VAL A 56 -15.48 -6.20 2.47
N ALA A 57 -14.23 -6.53 2.12
CA ALA A 57 -13.84 -7.86 1.66
C ALA A 57 -13.73 -8.89 2.81
N LEU A 58 -13.06 -8.54 3.91
CA LEU A 58 -12.64 -9.48 4.95
C LEU A 58 -13.33 -9.29 6.30
N ARG A 59 -14.15 -8.23 6.45
CA ARG A 59 -14.76 -7.80 7.71
C ARG A 59 -13.70 -7.44 8.78
N PRO A 60 -14.09 -6.96 9.97
CA PRO A 60 -13.13 -6.47 10.96
C PRO A 60 -12.24 -7.53 11.62
N SER A 61 -12.52 -8.82 11.44
CA SER A 61 -11.87 -9.90 12.20
C SER A 61 -10.74 -10.61 11.46
N ILE A 62 -10.46 -10.24 10.21
CA ILE A 62 -9.41 -10.84 9.38
C ILE A 62 -8.65 -9.70 8.71
N ALA A 63 -7.34 -9.61 8.94
CA ALA A 63 -6.51 -8.62 8.23
C ALA A 63 -6.07 -9.14 6.86
N GLY A 64 -6.06 -8.26 5.86
CA GLY A 64 -5.55 -8.58 4.53
C GLY A 64 -4.03 -8.43 4.48
N VAL A 65 -3.35 -9.47 4.01
CA VAL A 65 -1.89 -9.49 3.81
C VAL A 65 -1.58 -9.46 2.32
N PHE A 66 -0.69 -8.57 1.91
CA PHE A 66 -0.24 -8.44 0.53
C PHE A 66 1.27 -8.64 0.49
N THR A 67 1.73 -9.65 -0.22
CA THR A 67 3.17 -9.88 -0.44
C THR A 67 3.38 -10.74 -1.68
N PRO A 68 4.35 -10.40 -2.55
CA PRO A 68 4.79 -11.28 -3.62
C PRO A 68 5.73 -12.39 -3.14
N ASN A 69 6.21 -12.33 -1.88
CA ASN A 69 7.13 -13.30 -1.30
C ASN A 69 6.36 -14.39 -0.54
N ASP A 70 6.46 -15.62 -1.02
CA ASP A 70 5.78 -16.80 -0.44
C ASP A 70 6.37 -17.22 0.91
N ASP A 71 7.67 -17.05 1.11
CA ASP A 71 8.33 -17.39 2.38
C ASP A 71 7.87 -16.42 3.49
N LEU A 72 7.86 -15.12 3.19
CA LEU A 72 7.33 -14.11 4.12
C LEU A 72 5.84 -14.34 4.42
N ALA A 73 5.03 -14.72 3.42
CA ALA A 73 3.64 -15.07 3.65
C ALA A 73 3.52 -16.24 4.63
N LYS A 74 4.33 -17.28 4.45
CA LYS A 74 4.34 -18.46 5.32
C LYS A 74 4.73 -18.11 6.76
N GLU A 75 5.75 -17.28 6.95
CA GLU A 75 6.16 -16.79 8.28
C GLU A 75 5.03 -16.03 8.97
N LEU A 76 4.34 -15.15 8.24
CA LEU A 76 3.18 -14.40 8.77
C LEU A 76 2.02 -15.31 9.16
N PHE A 77 1.76 -16.38 8.39
CA PHE A 77 0.71 -17.35 8.72
C PHE A 77 1.07 -18.21 9.93
N GLN A 78 2.34 -18.57 10.11
CA GLN A 78 2.79 -19.25 11.33
C GLN A 78 2.64 -18.34 12.55
N ALA A 79 2.97 -17.06 12.41
CA ALA A 79 2.74 -16.07 13.47
C ALA A 79 1.25 -15.89 13.80
N SER A 80 0.40 -15.87 12.77
CA SER A 80 -1.07 -15.83 12.89
C SER A 80 -1.63 -17.02 13.69
N GLU A 81 -1.13 -18.23 13.43
CA GLU A 81 -1.53 -19.43 14.18
C GLU A 81 -1.08 -19.37 15.65
N ALA A 82 0.13 -18.87 15.90
CA ALA A 82 0.68 -18.75 17.25
C ALA A 82 0.00 -17.66 18.09
N SER A 83 -0.37 -16.53 17.49
CA SER A 83 -1.01 -15.40 18.18
C SER A 83 -2.54 -15.54 18.28
N GLY A 84 -3.15 -16.31 17.37
CA GLY A 84 -4.60 -16.38 17.21
C GLY A 84 -5.20 -15.22 16.41
N GLU A 85 -4.38 -14.28 15.90
CA GLU A 85 -4.83 -13.21 15.02
C GLU A 85 -5.01 -13.72 13.59
N LYS A 86 -6.16 -13.47 12.96
CA LYS A 86 -6.47 -14.05 11.65
C LYS A 86 -5.98 -13.18 10.50
N PHE A 87 -5.23 -13.77 9.58
CA PHE A 87 -4.81 -13.13 8.34
C PHE A 87 -5.38 -13.85 7.11
N TRP A 88 -5.51 -13.12 6.01
CA TRP A 88 -5.83 -13.67 4.71
C TRP A 88 -4.95 -13.04 3.63
N ARG A 89 -4.27 -13.88 2.83
CA ARG A 89 -3.42 -13.38 1.75
C ARG A 89 -4.28 -12.95 0.58
N MET A 90 -4.17 -11.68 0.23
CA MET A 90 -4.84 -11.04 -0.89
C MET A 90 -3.91 -11.00 -2.11
N PRO A 91 -4.46 -11.06 -3.34
CA PRO A 91 -3.63 -11.03 -4.55
C PRO A 91 -3.03 -9.65 -4.81
N LEU A 92 -1.88 -9.63 -5.50
CA LEU A 92 -1.27 -8.45 -6.11
C LEU A 92 -1.43 -8.55 -7.64
N GLU A 93 -2.65 -8.29 -8.11
CA GLU A 93 -3.00 -8.42 -9.53
C GLU A 93 -2.46 -7.22 -10.33
N GLU A 94 -1.31 -7.41 -10.99
CA GLU A 94 -0.57 -6.34 -11.70
C GLU A 94 -1.40 -5.65 -12.78
N SER A 95 -2.36 -6.34 -13.40
CA SER A 95 -3.23 -5.74 -14.44
C SER A 95 -4.08 -4.57 -13.89
N TYR A 96 -4.28 -4.49 -12.58
CA TYR A 96 -5.04 -3.39 -11.96
C TYR A 96 -4.24 -2.08 -11.85
N TRP A 97 -2.91 -2.14 -12.08
CA TRP A 97 -2.03 -0.98 -12.12
C TRP A 97 -2.42 0.02 -13.22
N GLU A 98 -3.11 -0.42 -14.28
CA GLU A 98 -3.58 0.47 -15.34
C GLU A 98 -4.42 1.63 -14.79
N SER A 99 -5.21 1.37 -13.74
CA SER A 99 -6.04 2.39 -13.08
C SER A 99 -5.26 3.37 -12.21
N MET A 100 -3.97 3.13 -11.99
CA MET A 100 -3.07 3.93 -11.16
C MET A 100 -2.17 4.86 -11.98
N LYS A 101 -2.22 4.81 -13.31
CA LYS A 101 -1.43 5.69 -14.18
C LYS A 101 -1.94 7.13 -14.11
N SER A 102 -1.01 8.09 -14.04
CA SER A 102 -1.30 9.52 -14.18
C SER A 102 -0.91 10.01 -15.58
N GLY A 103 -1.59 11.05 -16.07
CA GLY A 103 -1.20 11.74 -17.30
C GLY A 103 -0.13 12.82 -17.10
N VAL A 104 0.19 13.16 -15.85
CA VAL A 104 1.06 14.30 -15.48
C VAL A 104 2.12 13.96 -14.43
N ALA A 105 2.04 12.80 -13.78
CA ALA A 105 2.98 12.27 -12.81
C ALA A 105 3.24 10.77 -13.07
N ASP A 106 4.11 10.13 -12.29
CA ASP A 106 4.39 8.69 -12.44
C ASP A 106 3.17 7.82 -12.07
N MET A 107 2.34 8.29 -11.15
CA MET A 107 1.11 7.60 -10.70
C MET A 107 0.10 8.55 -10.05
N VAL A 108 -1.16 8.12 -9.96
CA VAL A 108 -2.17 8.73 -9.07
C VAL A 108 -2.17 8.04 -7.71
N ASN A 109 -2.54 8.74 -6.63
CA ASN A 109 -2.59 8.10 -5.31
C ASN A 109 -3.80 7.18 -5.12
N THR A 110 -4.90 7.35 -5.86
CA THR A 110 -6.03 6.42 -5.86
C THR A 110 -6.44 5.99 -7.26
N GLY A 111 -6.65 4.68 -7.42
CA GLY A 111 -7.25 4.10 -8.62
C GLY A 111 -8.77 4.15 -8.60
N GLY A 112 -9.40 3.33 -9.43
CA GLY A 112 -10.86 3.22 -9.49
C GLY A 112 -11.50 2.72 -8.19
N ARG A 113 -12.84 2.80 -8.13
CA ARG A 113 -13.64 2.35 -6.97
C ARG A 113 -13.49 0.85 -6.66
N GLN A 114 -13.25 0.04 -7.69
CA GLN A 114 -13.08 -1.42 -7.55
C GLN A 114 -11.63 -1.75 -7.21
N GLY A 115 -11.43 -2.83 -6.44
CA GLY A 115 -10.08 -3.30 -6.12
C GLY A 115 -9.27 -2.38 -5.21
N GLY A 116 -9.92 -1.47 -4.46
CA GLY A 116 -9.23 -0.42 -3.69
C GLY A 116 -8.14 -0.91 -2.73
N ALA A 117 -8.29 -2.12 -2.15
CA ALA A 117 -7.27 -2.73 -1.30
C ALA A 117 -6.04 -3.19 -2.12
N ILE A 118 -6.26 -3.81 -3.28
CA ILE A 118 -5.20 -4.25 -4.19
C ILE A 118 -4.48 -3.04 -4.79
N ASN A 119 -5.22 -2.03 -5.24
CA ASN A 119 -4.65 -0.79 -5.77
C ASN A 119 -3.78 -0.07 -4.74
N ALA A 120 -4.18 -0.08 -3.46
CA ALA A 120 -3.36 0.48 -2.38
C ALA A 120 -2.06 -0.31 -2.18
N ALA A 121 -2.13 -1.65 -2.22
CA ALA A 121 -0.94 -2.49 -2.09
C ALA A 121 0.01 -2.35 -3.30
N LEU A 122 -0.53 -2.28 -4.52
CA LEU A 122 0.27 -2.02 -5.74
C LEU A 122 0.93 -0.64 -5.70
N PHE A 123 0.24 0.37 -5.14
CA PHE A 123 0.83 1.70 -4.91
C PHE A 123 2.05 1.58 -3.98
N LEU A 124 1.89 0.95 -2.81
CA LEU A 124 2.98 0.80 -1.84
C LEU A 124 4.15 -0.02 -2.38
N LYS A 125 3.87 -1.03 -3.23
CA LYS A 125 4.89 -1.83 -3.92
C LYS A 125 5.89 -0.97 -4.71
N GLN A 126 5.50 0.22 -5.20
CA GLN A 126 6.40 1.14 -5.91
C GLN A 126 7.48 1.78 -5.04
N PHE A 127 7.35 1.65 -3.72
CA PHE A 127 8.19 2.29 -2.72
C PHE A 127 8.99 1.29 -1.89
N VAL A 128 8.91 0.00 -2.22
CA VAL A 128 9.73 -1.07 -1.64
C VAL A 128 10.85 -1.39 -2.64
N ASP A 129 12.10 -1.40 -2.19
CA ASP A 129 13.24 -1.74 -3.03
C ASP A 129 13.26 -3.25 -3.33
N GLU A 130 13.44 -3.63 -4.60
CA GLU A 130 13.49 -5.03 -5.04
C GLU A 130 14.64 -5.82 -4.42
N LYS A 131 15.72 -5.15 -4.00
CA LYS A 131 16.87 -5.77 -3.33
C LYS A 131 16.57 -6.16 -1.90
N VAL A 132 15.44 -5.73 -1.37
CA VAL A 132 14.97 -6.04 -0.03
C VAL A 132 14.24 -7.37 -0.07
N ARG A 133 15.03 -8.42 -0.27
CA ARG A 133 14.67 -9.75 0.21
C ARG A 133 14.94 -9.74 1.71
N VAL A 134 13.93 -10.13 2.49
CA VAL A 134 14.12 -10.47 3.89
C VAL A 134 15.10 -11.63 3.92
N ASP A 135 16.40 -11.33 4.07
CA ASP A 135 17.39 -12.32 4.47
C ASP A 135 17.05 -12.68 5.91
N ALA A 136 16.34 -13.79 6.09
CA ALA A 136 16.14 -14.41 7.39
C ALA A 136 17.52 -14.78 7.94
N ARG A 137 18.03 -13.97 8.86
CA ARG A 137 19.09 -14.32 9.79
C ARG A 137 18.59 -14.12 11.21
#